data_AF-A0A395ITQ2-F1
#
_entry.id   AF-A0A395ITQ2-F1
#
_cell.length_a   1.000
_cell.length_b   1.000
_cell.length_c   1.000
_cell.angle_alpha   90.00
_cell.angle_beta   90.00
_cell.angle_gamma   90.00
#
_symmetry.space_group_name_H-M   'P 1'
#
loop_
_entity.id
_entity.type
_entity.pdbx_description
1 polymer ?
#
loop_
_entity_poly.entity_id
_entity_poly.type
_entity_poly.pdbx_seq_one_letter_code
_entity_poly.pdbx_strand_id
1 'polypeptide(L)'
;MPPEKPLPYPDDFSTADEYVDSLLHFATTSTIFQTLCGGVHILDFFIREPSLYHKILPEEWRAWLLACPSMDLLDLLMRDDLSLPRDDRAPESLIQYIRDIRKHSLLRSVERANLSKTKLPRHVAVGMIPKKVHEVTNFADYVVKGCGWGEGGEQEGDYAFCGFWERPELFGENAC
;
A
#
# COMPACT_ATOMS: atom_id res chain seq x y z
N MET A 1 -8.00 -24.39 0.28
CA MET A 1 -9.15 -23.52 0.56
C MET A 1 -8.81 -22.12 0.09
N PRO A 2 -9.69 -21.45 -0.66
CA PRO A 2 -9.51 -20.02 -0.95
C PRO A 2 -9.52 -19.23 0.37
N PRO A 3 -8.69 -18.18 0.53
CA PRO A 3 -8.76 -17.31 1.69
C PRO A 3 -10.15 -16.64 1.74
N GLU A 4 -10.71 -16.51 2.94
CA GLU A 4 -12.03 -15.88 3.14
C GLU A 4 -12.05 -14.42 2.68
N LYS A 5 -10.90 -13.74 2.73
CA LYS A 5 -10.72 -12.36 2.23
C LYS A 5 -9.94 -12.36 0.91
N PRO A 6 -10.47 -11.76 -0.17
CA PRO A 6 -9.78 -11.70 -1.47
C PRO A 6 -8.56 -10.78 -1.45
N LEU A 7 -8.49 -9.85 -0.50
CA LEU A 7 -7.36 -8.94 -0.27
C LEU A 7 -6.99 -8.94 1.23
N PRO A 8 -5.69 -8.84 1.58
CA PRO A 8 -5.26 -8.84 2.97
C PRO A 8 -5.36 -7.43 3.57
N TYR A 9 -6.59 -6.90 3.68
CA TYR A 9 -6.87 -5.61 4.31
C TYR A 9 -7.24 -5.78 5.81
N PRO A 10 -7.06 -4.73 6.64
CA PRO A 10 -7.41 -4.77 8.07
C PRO A 10 -8.89 -5.11 8.32
N ASP A 11 -9.21 -5.60 9.51
CA ASP A 11 -10.60 -5.97 9.89
C ASP A 11 -11.57 -4.78 10.02
N ASP A 12 -11.07 -3.56 9.81
CA ASP A 12 -11.83 -2.31 9.83
C ASP A 12 -12.85 -2.16 8.68
N PHE A 13 -12.79 -3.04 7.68
CA PHE A 13 -13.68 -3.00 6.51
C PHE A 13 -14.45 -4.31 6.38
N SER A 14 -15.70 -4.20 5.93
CA SER A 14 -16.58 -5.38 5.78
C SER A 14 -16.38 -6.07 4.43
N THR A 15 -15.99 -5.31 3.40
CA THR A 15 -15.79 -5.81 2.03
C THR A 15 -14.53 -5.24 1.39
N ALA A 16 -14.06 -5.92 0.34
CA ALA A 16 -12.91 -5.45 -0.44
C ALA A 16 -13.23 -4.14 -1.19
N ASP A 17 -14.46 -3.99 -1.68
CA ASP A 17 -14.89 -2.78 -2.40
C ASP A 17 -14.87 -1.56 -1.48
N GLU A 18 -15.38 -1.70 -0.25
CA GLU A 18 -15.35 -0.63 0.77
C GLU A 18 -13.91 -0.20 1.10
N TYR A 19 -12.99 -1.17 1.21
CA TYR A 19 -11.56 -0.89 1.39
C TYR A 19 -10.98 -0.12 0.20
N VAL A 20 -11.27 -0.56 -1.03
CA VAL A 20 -10.74 0.08 -2.25
C VAL A 20 -11.28 1.49 -2.40
N ASP A 21 -12.58 1.71 -2.19
CA ASP A 21 -13.19 3.04 -2.25
C ASP A 21 -12.60 3.98 -1.20
N SER A 22 -12.43 3.52 0.05
CA SER A 22 -11.78 4.29 1.11
C SER A 22 -10.33 4.60 0.78
N LEU A 23 -9.57 3.63 0.25
CA LEU A 23 -8.18 3.81 -0.17
C LEU A 23 -8.06 4.85 -1.30
N LEU A 24 -8.91 4.76 -2.31
CA LEU A 24 -8.94 5.71 -3.42
C LEU A 24 -9.33 7.10 -2.94
N HIS A 25 -10.34 7.21 -2.07
CA HIS A 25 -10.72 8.47 -1.46
C HIS A 25 -9.56 9.10 -0.67
N PHE A 26 -8.87 8.31 0.16
CA PHE A 26 -7.69 8.78 0.90
C PHE A 26 -6.56 9.23 -0.03
N ALA A 27 -6.21 8.41 -1.03
CA ALA A 27 -5.14 8.70 -1.97
C ALA A 27 -5.41 9.95 -2.83
N THR A 28 -6.69 10.25 -3.11
CA THR A 28 -7.11 11.41 -3.91
C THR A 28 -7.37 12.67 -3.09
N THR A 29 -7.64 12.54 -1.79
CA THR A 29 -7.99 13.68 -0.93
C THR A 29 -6.84 14.13 -0.03
N SER A 30 -5.92 13.22 0.32
CA SER A 30 -4.80 13.54 1.22
C SER A 30 -3.65 14.23 0.48
N THR A 31 -3.58 15.56 0.62
CA THR A 31 -2.53 16.39 0.01
C THR A 31 -1.13 16.04 0.53
N ILE A 32 -1.01 15.72 1.81
CA ILE A 32 0.25 15.30 2.43
C ILE A 32 0.72 13.99 1.80
N PHE A 33 -0.18 12.99 1.70
CA PHE A 33 0.14 11.71 1.07
C PHE A 33 0.56 11.88 -0.39
N GLN A 34 -0.23 12.62 -1.18
CA GLN A 34 0.10 12.90 -2.58
C GLN A 34 1.44 13.60 -2.74
N THR A 35 1.74 14.57 -1.88
CA THR A 35 2.99 15.32 -2.00
C THR A 35 4.19 14.46 -1.62
N LEU A 36 4.08 13.64 -0.57
CA LEU A 36 5.17 12.75 -0.14
C LEU A 36 5.39 11.58 -1.12
N CYS A 37 4.33 11.04 -1.70
CA CYS A 37 4.41 9.91 -2.65
C CYS A 37 4.59 10.36 -4.11
N GLY A 38 4.27 11.61 -4.44
CA GLY A 38 4.23 12.15 -5.81
C GLY A 38 5.54 12.74 -6.33
N GLY A 39 6.68 12.39 -5.74
CA GLY A 39 8.00 12.72 -6.33
C GLY A 39 8.72 13.91 -5.71
N VAL A 40 8.57 14.15 -4.41
CA VAL A 40 9.49 15.03 -3.67
C VAL A 40 10.84 14.33 -3.54
N HIS A 41 11.89 14.91 -4.11
CA HIS A 41 13.24 14.40 -3.89
C HIS A 41 13.70 14.83 -2.48
N ILE A 42 14.46 13.98 -1.79
CA ILE A 42 14.95 14.30 -0.44
C ILE A 42 15.73 15.63 -0.41
N LEU A 43 16.43 15.95 -1.50
CA LEU A 43 17.18 17.20 -1.64
C LEU A 43 16.27 18.44 -1.68
N ASP A 44 15.03 18.31 -2.16
CA ASP A 44 14.07 19.42 -2.24
C ASP A 44 13.70 19.99 -0.87
N PHE A 45 13.88 19.20 0.20
CA PHE A 45 13.74 19.67 1.58
C PHE A 45 14.83 20.69 1.97
N PHE A 46 16.01 20.62 1.34
CA PHE A 46 17.17 21.44 1.67
C PHE A 46 17.41 22.60 0.71
N ILE A 47 16.92 22.50 -0.54
CA ILE A 47 17.23 23.48 -1.61
C ILE A 47 16.08 24.45 -1.93
N ARG A 48 14.87 24.24 -1.40
CA ARG A 48 13.70 25.09 -1.67
C ARG A 48 13.47 26.07 -0.53
N GLU A 49 13.22 27.33 -0.86
CA GLU A 49 12.77 28.35 0.08
C GLU A 49 11.30 28.73 -0.21
N PRO A 50 10.38 28.62 0.78
CA PRO A 50 10.54 28.02 2.10
C PRO A 50 10.71 26.49 2.03
N SER A 51 11.38 25.90 3.02
CA SER A 51 11.65 24.45 3.03
C SER A 51 10.37 23.63 2.82
N LEU A 52 10.46 22.51 2.11
CA LEU A 52 9.31 21.63 1.93
C LEU A 52 8.76 21.10 3.25
N TYR A 53 9.60 20.96 4.28
CA TYR A 53 9.16 20.66 5.63
C TYR A 53 8.11 21.67 6.13
N HIS A 54 8.38 22.96 5.93
CA HIS A 54 7.47 24.05 6.28
C HIS A 54 6.30 24.26 5.32
N LYS A 55 6.28 23.57 4.17
CA LYS A 55 5.19 23.69 3.20
C LYS A 55 4.22 22.50 3.28
N ILE A 56 4.74 21.30 3.54
CA ILE A 56 3.98 20.05 3.46
C ILE A 56 3.37 19.70 4.82
N LEU A 57 4.13 19.84 5.91
CA LEU A 57 3.68 19.38 7.21
C LEU A 57 2.88 20.46 7.94
N PRO A 58 1.73 20.13 8.55
CA PRO A 58 0.98 21.03 9.43
C PRO A 58 1.87 21.62 10.53
N GLU A 59 1.65 22.88 10.89
CA GLU A 59 2.45 23.59 11.89
C GLU A 59 2.45 22.89 13.26
N GLU A 60 1.29 22.39 13.67
CA GLU A 60 1.09 21.63 14.91
C GLU A 60 2.00 20.39 15.02
N TRP A 61 2.36 19.76 13.91
CA TRP A 61 3.21 18.56 13.92
C TRP A 61 4.69 18.91 14.07
N ARG A 62 5.10 20.09 13.60
CA ARG A 62 6.52 20.41 13.41
C ARG A 62 7.29 20.48 14.71
N ALA A 63 6.70 21.10 15.73
CA ALA A 63 7.35 21.24 17.04
C ALA A 63 7.59 19.87 17.68
N TRP A 64 6.62 18.97 17.57
CA TRP A 64 6.73 17.61 18.10
C TRP A 64 7.72 16.77 17.28
N LEU A 65 7.65 16.81 15.94
CA LEU A 65 8.55 16.08 15.06
C LEU A 65 10.02 16.48 15.21
N LEU A 66 10.31 17.74 15.51
CA LEU A 66 11.67 18.21 15.79
C LEU A 66 12.21 17.74 17.15
N ALA A 67 11.32 17.53 18.13
CA ALA A 67 11.69 17.07 19.46
C ALA A 67 11.73 15.54 19.57
N CYS A 68 11.02 14.82 18.68
CA CYS A 68 10.91 13.38 18.70
C CYS A 68 12.18 12.70 18.13
N PRO A 69 12.83 11.80 18.88
CA PRO A 69 13.92 10.98 18.35
C PRO A 69 13.46 10.13 17.16
N SER A 70 14.34 9.97 16.16
CA SER A 70 13.96 9.26 14.93
C SER A 70 13.55 7.80 15.15
N MET A 71 14.10 7.13 16.16
CA MET A 71 13.73 5.74 16.49
C MET A 71 12.32 5.68 17.08
N ASP A 72 12.00 6.58 18.01
CA ASP A 72 10.68 6.68 18.63
C ASP A 72 9.62 7.04 17.58
N LEU A 73 9.97 7.91 16.62
CA LEU A 73 9.10 8.21 15.48
C LEU A 73 8.83 6.97 14.61
N LEU A 74 9.85 6.17 14.31
CA LEU A 74 9.69 4.94 13.52
C LEU A 74 8.83 3.91 14.25
N ASP A 75 9.02 3.76 15.56
CA ASP A 75 8.22 2.89 16.39
C ASP A 75 6.76 3.38 16.44
N LEU A 76 6.52 4.69 16.58
CA LEU A 76 5.19 5.28 16.48
C LEU A 76 4.54 5.03 15.11
N LEU A 77 5.28 5.14 14.01
CA LEU A 77 4.73 4.96 12.67
C LEU A 77 4.36 3.50 12.38
N MET A 78 5.16 2.53 12.87
CA MET A 78 5.06 1.13 12.41
C MET A 78 4.65 0.10 13.47
N ARG A 79 4.93 0.33 14.75
CA ARG A 79 4.89 -0.72 15.78
C ARG A 79 3.93 -0.40 16.92
N ASP A 80 3.88 0.85 17.35
CA ASP A 80 3.14 1.23 18.54
C ASP A 80 1.64 1.04 18.35
N ASP A 81 0.94 0.63 19.40
CA ASP A 81 -0.51 0.62 19.43
C ASP A 81 -1.04 2.04 19.67
N LEU A 82 -1.76 2.57 18.67
CA LEU A 82 -2.30 3.93 18.67
C LEU A 82 -3.60 4.06 19.49
N SER A 83 -4.08 2.97 20.09
CA SER A 83 -5.23 2.95 21.00
C SER A 83 -4.83 3.13 22.47
N LEU A 84 -3.55 2.90 22.80
CA LEU A 84 -3.05 3.05 24.16
C LEU A 84 -2.85 4.53 24.51
N PRO A 85 -3.13 4.94 25.76
CA PRO A 85 -2.83 6.28 26.21
C PRO A 85 -1.32 6.51 26.18
N ARG A 86 -0.90 7.64 25.60
CA ARG A 86 0.49 8.00 25.45
C ARG A 86 0.81 9.26 26.27
N ASP A 87 2.00 9.28 26.85
CA ASP A 87 2.55 10.45 27.55
C ASP A 87 3.23 11.43 26.60
N ASP A 88 3.43 11.05 25.33
CA ASP A 88 3.95 11.96 24.32
C ASP A 88 2.86 12.98 23.93
N ARG A 89 3.24 14.26 23.90
CA ARG A 89 2.33 15.36 23.49
C ARG A 89 2.15 15.40 21.97
N ALA A 90 2.01 14.22 21.34
CA ALA A 90 1.81 14.11 19.91
C ALA A 90 0.46 14.73 19.53
N PRO A 91 0.39 15.55 18.47
CA PRO A 91 -0.88 16.11 18.01
C PRO A 91 -1.86 15.03 17.59
N GLU A 92 -3.14 15.16 17.98
CA GLU A 92 -4.16 14.14 17.66
C GLU A 92 -4.35 13.97 16.15
N SER A 93 -4.22 15.04 15.37
CA SER A 93 -4.28 15.00 13.91
C SER A 93 -3.14 14.20 13.28
N LEU A 94 -1.95 14.18 13.90
CA LEU A 94 -0.84 13.32 13.46
C LEU A 94 -1.17 11.87 13.74
N ILE A 95 -1.67 11.56 14.93
CA ILE A 95 -2.08 10.20 15.29
C ILE A 95 -3.18 9.71 14.36
N GLN A 96 -4.17 10.55 14.05
CA GLN A 96 -5.22 10.22 13.11
C GLN A 96 -4.66 9.96 11.71
N TYR A 97 -3.72 10.78 11.23
CA TYR A 97 -3.06 10.55 9.95
C TYR A 97 -2.30 9.21 9.90
N ILE A 98 -1.64 8.81 10.99
CA ILE A 98 -0.97 7.52 11.08
C ILE A 98 -1.99 6.37 11.10
N ARG A 99 -3.11 6.52 11.84
CA ARG A 99 -4.22 5.55 11.81
C ARG A 99 -4.75 5.37 10.39
N ASP A 100 -4.97 6.48 9.68
CA ASP A 100 -5.45 6.46 8.29
C ASP A 100 -4.46 5.72 7.39
N ILE A 101 -3.15 6.01 7.46
CA ILE A 101 -2.15 5.28 6.66
C ILE A 101 -2.15 3.77 6.99
N ARG A 102 -2.20 3.41 8.27
CA ARG A 102 -2.15 2.01 8.72
C ARG A 102 -3.40 1.23 8.29
N LYS A 103 -4.58 1.83 8.40
CA LYS A 103 -5.85 1.28 7.94
C LYS A 103 -5.85 1.01 6.43
N HIS A 104 -5.18 1.86 5.66
CA HIS A 104 -5.04 1.73 4.20
C HIS A 104 -3.80 0.91 3.76
N SER A 105 -3.06 0.32 4.71
CA SER A 105 -1.91 -0.52 4.41
C SER A 105 -2.29 -1.99 4.41
N LEU A 106 -1.85 -2.73 3.40
CA LEU A 106 -2.05 -4.18 3.34
C LEU A 106 -1.29 -4.91 4.46
N LEU A 107 -1.92 -5.93 5.02
CA LEU A 107 -1.35 -6.77 6.07
C LEU A 107 -0.17 -7.57 5.51
N ARG A 108 1.00 -7.42 6.16
CA ARG A 108 2.23 -8.13 5.77
C ARG A 108 2.34 -9.54 6.36
N SER A 109 1.58 -9.84 7.41
CA SER A 109 1.57 -11.15 8.08
C SER A 109 0.51 -12.06 7.48
N VAL A 110 0.65 -12.40 6.20
CA VAL A 110 -0.11 -13.50 5.61
C VAL A 110 0.52 -14.80 6.10
N GLU A 111 -0.27 -15.74 6.62
CA GLU A 111 0.23 -17.05 7.06
C GLU A 111 1.00 -17.75 5.93
N ARG A 112 2.33 -17.79 6.07
CA ARG A 112 3.23 -18.39 5.08
C ARG A 112 3.05 -19.90 4.95
N ALA A 113 2.38 -20.53 5.91
CA ALA A 113 2.29 -21.98 6.04
C ALA A 113 1.61 -22.68 4.86
N ASN A 114 0.81 -21.96 4.07
CA ASN A 114 0.06 -22.54 2.97
C ASN A 114 0.49 -22.05 1.57
N LEU A 115 1.44 -21.11 1.46
CA LEU A 115 1.79 -20.51 0.15
C LEU A 115 2.46 -21.54 -0.79
N SER A 116 2.06 -21.52 -2.06
CA SER A 116 2.57 -22.46 -3.06
C SER A 116 4.05 -22.20 -3.30
N LYS A 117 4.83 -23.21 -3.70
CA LYS A 117 6.26 -23.03 -4.07
C LYS A 117 6.42 -22.50 -5.50
N THR A 118 5.36 -21.98 -6.10
CA THR A 118 5.36 -21.64 -7.53
C THR A 118 6.31 -20.48 -7.77
N LYS A 119 7.30 -20.70 -8.63
CA LYS A 119 8.29 -19.68 -8.94
C LYS A 119 7.67 -18.69 -9.93
N LEU A 120 7.87 -17.39 -9.69
CA LEU A 120 7.50 -16.36 -10.66
C LEU A 120 8.12 -16.66 -12.03
N PRO A 121 7.36 -16.56 -13.12
CA PRO A 121 7.88 -16.70 -14.47
C PRO A 121 9.08 -15.79 -14.70
N ARG A 122 10.09 -16.30 -15.40
CA ARG A 122 11.37 -15.61 -15.58
C ARG A 122 11.22 -14.20 -16.18
N HIS A 123 10.21 -14.00 -17.04
CA HIS A 123 9.91 -12.71 -17.66
C HIS A 123 9.33 -11.66 -16.70
N VAL A 124 8.67 -12.09 -15.61
CA VAL A 124 8.17 -11.20 -14.54
C VAL A 124 9.28 -10.89 -13.53
N ALA A 125 10.16 -11.86 -13.27
CA ALA A 125 11.21 -11.74 -12.27
C ALA A 125 12.48 -10.99 -12.73
N VAL A 126 12.55 -10.55 -14.00
CA VAL A 126 13.74 -9.89 -14.55
C VAL A 126 14.04 -8.59 -13.79
N GLY A 127 15.28 -8.42 -13.33
CA GLY A 127 15.75 -7.21 -12.64
C GLY A 127 15.28 -7.08 -11.19
N MET A 128 14.56 -8.06 -10.65
CA MET A 128 14.14 -8.05 -9.25
C MET A 128 15.22 -8.62 -8.34
N ILE A 129 15.49 -7.94 -7.23
CA ILE A 129 16.33 -8.51 -6.16
C ILE A 129 15.60 -9.70 -5.49
N PRO A 130 16.32 -10.70 -4.94
CA PRO A 130 15.71 -11.93 -4.39
C PRO A 130 14.60 -11.67 -3.36
N LYS A 131 14.75 -10.63 -2.53
CA LYS A 131 13.73 -10.21 -1.56
C LYS A 131 12.43 -9.76 -2.24
N LYS A 132 12.55 -8.96 -3.30
CA LYS A 132 11.41 -8.46 -4.05
C LYS A 132 10.70 -9.60 -4.79
N VAL A 133 11.45 -10.55 -5.35
CA VAL A 133 10.89 -11.77 -5.97
C VAL A 133 10.05 -12.53 -4.95
N HIS A 134 10.56 -12.72 -3.74
CA HIS A 134 9.83 -13.41 -2.68
C HIS A 134 8.54 -12.66 -2.27
N GLU A 135 8.61 -11.35 -2.07
CA GLU A 135 7.43 -10.54 -1.71
C GLU A 135 6.35 -10.57 -2.81
N VAL A 136 6.74 -10.44 -4.08
CA VAL A 136 5.80 -10.49 -5.22
C VAL A 136 5.22 -11.88 -5.42
N THR A 137 6.01 -12.93 -5.22
CA THR A 137 5.52 -14.33 -5.31
C THR A 137 4.43 -14.55 -4.26
N ASN A 138 4.71 -14.16 -3.01
CA ASN A 138 3.76 -14.32 -1.91
C ASN A 138 2.44 -13.58 -2.16
N PHE A 139 2.49 -12.37 -2.73
CA PHE A 139 1.29 -11.62 -3.09
C PHE A 139 0.53 -12.26 -4.25
N ALA A 140 1.24 -12.69 -5.31
CA ALA A 140 0.63 -13.35 -6.46
C ALA A 140 -0.08 -14.66 -6.05
N ASP A 141 0.58 -15.48 -5.23
CA ASP A 141 -0.01 -16.71 -4.68
C ASP A 141 -1.27 -16.41 -3.85
N TYR A 142 -1.27 -15.33 -3.07
CA TYR A 142 -2.43 -14.91 -2.30
C TYR A 142 -3.62 -14.55 -3.21
N VAL A 143 -3.36 -13.75 -4.26
CA VAL A 143 -4.38 -13.34 -5.24
C VAL A 143 -4.95 -14.53 -6.00
N VAL A 144 -4.10 -15.43 -6.51
CA VAL A 144 -4.53 -16.64 -7.24
C VAL A 144 -5.49 -17.49 -6.39
N LYS A 145 -5.16 -17.68 -5.11
CA LYS A 145 -6.05 -18.40 -4.19
C LYS A 145 -7.35 -17.65 -3.93
N GLY A 146 -7.28 -16.33 -3.73
CA GLY A 146 -8.46 -15.48 -3.49
C GLY A 146 -9.43 -15.47 -4.67
N CYS A 147 -8.91 -15.57 -5.90
CA CYS A 147 -9.74 -15.66 -7.11
C CYS A 147 -10.32 -17.06 -7.36
N GLY A 148 -9.97 -18.08 -6.57
CA GLY A 148 -10.45 -19.45 -6.78
C GLY A 148 -9.94 -20.11 -8.06
N TRP A 149 -8.84 -19.62 -8.63
CA TRP A 149 -8.18 -20.26 -9.76
C TRP A 149 -7.49 -21.51 -9.23
N GLY A 150 -8.20 -22.63 -9.25
CA GLY A 150 -7.70 -23.92 -8.79
C GLY A 150 -6.45 -24.33 -9.56
N GLU A 151 -5.58 -25.10 -8.90
CA GLU A 151 -4.49 -25.88 -9.51
C GLU A 151 -5.10 -26.91 -10.49
N GLY A 152 -5.47 -26.45 -11.67
CA GLY A 152 -5.97 -27.25 -12.77
C GLY A 152 -4.91 -27.32 -13.86
N GLY A 153 -4.11 -28.39 -13.82
CA GLY A 153 -3.48 -29.05 -14.97
C GLY A 153 -2.57 -28.24 -15.88
N GLU A 154 -1.34 -28.74 -16.06
CA GLU A 154 -0.57 -28.51 -17.29
C GLU A 154 -1.46 -28.77 -18.51
N GLN A 155 -1.90 -27.70 -19.17
CA GLN A 155 -2.19 -27.72 -20.59
C GLN A 155 -1.56 -26.47 -21.19
N GLU A 156 -0.61 -26.70 -22.09
CA GLU A 156 -0.14 -25.72 -23.06
C GLU A 156 -1.35 -24.99 -23.66
N GLY A 157 -1.48 -23.70 -23.36
CA GLY A 157 -2.58 -22.87 -23.80
C GLY A 157 -2.24 -21.41 -23.60
N ASP A 158 -2.00 -20.75 -24.72
CA ASP A 158 -1.68 -19.34 -24.93
C ASP A 158 -2.15 -18.32 -23.87
N TYR A 159 -1.24 -17.42 -23.53
CA TYR A 159 -1.44 -15.98 -23.34
C TYR A 159 -2.88 -15.50 -23.03
N ALA A 160 -3.37 -15.73 -21.81
CA ALA A 160 -4.60 -15.10 -21.32
C ALA A 160 -4.37 -13.95 -20.32
N PHE A 161 -3.15 -13.42 -20.21
CA PHE A 161 -2.86 -12.20 -19.44
C PHE A 161 -2.80 -10.92 -20.30
N CYS A 162 -2.92 -11.03 -21.63
CA CYS A 162 -2.86 -9.89 -22.55
C CYS A 162 -4.24 -9.28 -22.88
N GLY A 163 -5.35 -9.98 -22.62
CA GLY A 163 -6.68 -9.59 -23.11
C GLY A 163 -7.43 -8.51 -22.32
N PHE A 164 -6.96 -8.08 -21.15
CA PHE A 164 -7.65 -7.04 -20.35
C PHE A 164 -7.17 -5.62 -20.69
N TRP A 165 -5.96 -5.47 -21.22
CA TRP A 165 -5.39 -4.16 -21.61
C TRP A 165 -5.56 -3.83 -23.10
N GLU A 166 -6.12 -4.72 -23.91
CA GLU A 166 -6.29 -4.55 -25.37
C GLU A 166 -7.75 -4.56 -25.85
N ARG A 167 -8.69 -3.98 -25.10
CA ARG A 167 -10.02 -3.62 -25.65
C ARG A 167 -10.26 -2.11 -25.64
N PRO A 168 -9.81 -1.38 -26.68
CA PRO A 168 -10.18 0.03 -26.88
C PRO A 168 -11.66 0.25 -27.20
N GLU A 169 -12.45 -0.80 -27.42
CA GLU A 169 -13.82 -0.69 -27.96
C GLU A 169 -14.94 -0.56 -26.92
N LEU A 170 -14.62 -0.20 -25.66
CA LEU A 170 -15.64 0.04 -24.62
C LEU A 170 -15.67 1.48 -24.09
N PHE A 171 -14.84 2.39 -24.62
CA PHE A 171 -15.05 3.83 -24.45
C PHE A 171 -15.82 4.34 -25.67
N GLY A 172 -17.12 4.50 -25.48
CA GLY A 172 -18.03 5.01 -26.50
C GLY A 172 -17.55 6.32 -27.11
N GLU A 173 -17.60 6.37 -28.43
CA GLU A 173 -17.75 7.59 -29.20
C GLU A 173 -18.90 8.42 -28.62
N ASN A 174 -18.60 9.61 -28.10
CA ASN A 174 -19.40 10.83 -28.18
C ASN A 174 -18.88 11.87 -27.18
N ALA A 175 -18.12 12.86 -27.68
CA ALA A 175 -18.35 14.29 -27.48
C ALA A 175 -17.13 15.10 -27.95
N CYS A 176 -17.35 15.83 -29.05
CA CYS A 176 -16.66 17.01 -29.60
C CYS A 176 -15.16 17.21 -29.37
#